data_AF-A0A6P0KBK9-F1
#
_entry.id   AF-A0A6P0KBK9-F1
#
_cell.length_a   1.000
_cell.length_b   1.000
_cell.length_c   1.000
_cell.angle_alpha   90.00
_cell.angle_beta   90.00
_cell.angle_gamma   90.00
#
_symmetry.space_group_name_H-M   'P 1'
#
loop_
_entity.id
_entity.type
_entity.pdbx_description
1 polymer ?
#
loop_
_entity_poly.entity_id
_entity_poly.type
_entity_poly.pdbx_seq_one_letter_code
_entity_poly.pdbx_strand_id
1 'polypeptide(L)' 'MNGNKESTSTKKKPTHEVFQVIDAGGDNKYWNRIGAAWLHDDEAGVSVVLNAVPIDGRLVIRKAKQKEKSK' A
#
# COMPACT_ATOMS: atom_id res chain seq x y z
N MET A 1 33.44 -11.31 -7.83
CA MET A 1 32.47 -10.19 -7.76
C MET A 1 31.61 -10.27 -9.00
N ASN A 2 30.37 -10.76 -8.92
CA ASN A 2 29.41 -10.66 -10.02
C ASN A 2 27.99 -10.69 -9.45
N GLY A 3 27.21 -9.67 -9.78
CA GLY A 3 25.83 -9.51 -9.37
C GLY A 3 25.24 -8.30 -10.07
N ASN A 4 25.12 -8.42 -11.40
CA ASN A 4 24.47 -7.45 -12.26
C ASN A 4 23.03 -7.25 -11.77
N LYS A 5 22.75 -6.14 -11.06
CA LYS A 5 21.38 -5.71 -10.76
C LYS A 5 20.83 -5.05 -12.02
N GLU A 6 20.22 -5.84 -12.89
CA GLU A 6 19.39 -5.32 -13.96
C GLU A 6 18.18 -4.61 -13.33
N SER A 7 18.25 -3.28 -13.25
CA SER A 7 17.15 -2.41 -12.87
C SER A 7 16.14 -2.33 -14.02
N THR A 8 15.39 -3.42 -14.24
CA THR A 8 14.23 -3.37 -15.13
C THR A 8 13.17 -2.49 -14.48
N SER A 9 12.97 -1.30 -15.03
CA SER A 9 11.83 -0.41 -14.78
C SER A 9 10.53 -1.02 -15.32
N THR A 10 10.16 -2.20 -14.84
CA THR A 10 8.77 -2.66 -14.88
C THR A 10 8.05 -1.88 -13.79
N LYS A 11 7.01 -1.10 -14.13
CA LYS A 11 6.15 -0.44 -13.15
C LYS A 11 5.67 -1.49 -12.14
N LYS A 12 6.36 -1.59 -11.00
CA LYS A 12 6.06 -2.61 -9.99
C LYS A 12 4.62 -2.37 -9.57
N LYS A 13 3.80 -3.42 -9.54
CA LYS A 13 2.44 -3.30 -9.00
C LYS A 13 2.54 -2.98 -7.51
N PRO A 14 1.59 -2.23 -6.93
CA PRO A 14 1.60 -1.96 -5.50
C PRO A 14 1.53 -3.27 -4.73
N THR A 15 2.41 -3.42 -3.74
CA THR A 15 2.44 -4.59 -2.85
C THR A 15 1.51 -4.39 -1.66
N HIS A 16 1.19 -3.14 -1.34
CA HIS A 16 0.33 -2.76 -0.22
C HIS A 16 -0.73 -1.74 -0.65
N GLU A 17 -1.85 -1.75 0.05
CA GLU A 17 -2.92 -0.75 -0.02
C GLU A 17 -2.89 0.12 1.23
N VAL A 18 -3.18 1.41 1.06
CA VAL A 18 -3.14 2.41 2.14
C VAL A 18 -4.55 2.90 2.40
N PHE A 19 -4.95 2.84 3.67
CA PHE A 19 -6.28 3.18 4.13
C PHE A 19 -6.22 4.28 5.19
N GLN A 20 -7.19 5.19 5.15
CA GLN A 20 -7.62 5.93 6.31
C GLN A 20 -8.67 5.07 7.03
N VAL A 21 -8.48 4.91 8.34
CA VAL A 21 -9.43 4.21 9.20
C VAL A 21 -10.01 5.20 10.20
N ILE A 22 -11.33 5.37 10.17
CA ILE A 22 -12.09 6.26 11.06
C ILE A 22 -13.02 5.38 11.89
N ASP A 23 -13.06 5.63 13.21
CA ASP A 23 -14.02 4.94 14.08
C ASP A 23 -15.42 5.53 13.88
N ALA A 24 -16.38 4.66 13.58
CA ALA A 24 -17.76 5.04 13.25
C ALA A 24 -18.72 4.95 14.45
N GLY A 25 -18.16 4.77 15.66
CA GLY A 25 -18.92 4.47 16.87
C GLY A 25 -19.12 2.98 17.11
N GLY A 26 -19.09 2.57 18.38
CA GLY A 26 -19.10 1.16 18.77
C GLY A 26 -17.91 0.40 18.17
N ASP A 27 -18.17 -0.79 17.63
CA ASP A 27 -17.16 -1.64 16.97
C ASP A 27 -17.02 -1.37 15.45
N ASN A 28 -17.75 -0.39 14.91
CA ASN A 28 -17.76 -0.10 13.49
C ASN A 28 -16.59 0.81 13.08
N LYS A 29 -16.03 0.55 11.89
CA LYS A 29 -14.92 1.33 11.32
C LYS A 29 -15.14 1.59 9.84
N TYR A 30 -14.93 2.82 9.40
CA TYR A 30 -14.85 3.16 7.98
C TYR A 30 -13.44 2.95 7.47
N TRP A 31 -13.31 2.21 6.37
CA TRP A 31 -12.04 1.92 5.71
C TRP A 31 -12.01 2.59 4.35
N ASN A 32 -11.43 3.78 4.30
CA ASN A 32 -11.30 4.55 3.06
C ASN A 32 -9.94 4.27 2.44
N ARG A 33 -9.91 3.67 1.24
CA ARG A 33 -8.64 3.50 0.52
C ARG A 33 -8.20 4.84 -0.06
N ILE A 34 -7.05 5.34 0.40
CA ILE A 34 -6.50 6.64 0.02
C ILE A 34 -5.12 6.55 -0.63
N GLY A 35 -4.66 5.34 -0.96
CA GLY A 35 -3.37 5.18 -1.61
C GLY A 35 -2.91 3.75 -1.81
N ALA A 36 -1.63 3.64 -2.12
CA ALA A 36 -0.93 2.38 -2.32
C ALA A 36 0.52 2.51 -1.86
N ALA A 37 1.16 1.39 -1.55
CA ALA A 37 2.58 1.35 -1.20
C ALA A 37 3.33 0.23 -1.92
N TRP A 38 4.64 0.44 -2.09
CA TRP A 38 5.57 -0.47 -2.74
C TRP A 38 6.69 -0.81 -1.79
N LEU A 39 6.96 -2.11 -1.62
CA LEU A 39 8.07 -2.58 -0.81
C LEU A 39 9.39 -2.27 -1.52
N HIS A 40 10.36 -1.76 -0.78
CA HIS A 40 11.72 -1.56 -1.27
C HIS A 40 12.44 -2.91 -1.47
N ASP A 41 13.50 -2.89 -2.27
CA ASP A 41 14.26 -4.11 -2.61
C ASP A 41 15.00 -4.69 -1.40
N ASP A 42 15.26 -3.89 -0.37
CA ASP A 42 15.84 -4.31 0.92
C ASP A 42 14.80 -4.90 1.89
N GLU A 43 13.52 -4.89 1.50
CA GLU A 43 12.36 -5.30 2.31
C GLU A 43 12.23 -4.58 3.67
N ALA A 44 13.05 -3.54 3.91
CA ALA A 44 13.13 -2.83 5.18
C ALA A 44 12.24 -1.58 5.23
N GLY A 45 11.64 -1.20 4.10
CA GLY A 45 10.73 -0.07 4.02
C GLY A 45 9.74 -0.16 2.87
N VAL A 46 8.81 0.80 2.86
CA VAL A 46 7.86 0.98 1.77
C VAL A 46 7.83 2.44 1.30
N SER A 47 7.68 2.64 -0.01
CA SER A 47 7.29 3.94 -0.58
C SER A 47 5.78 4.03 -0.66
N VAL A 48 5.21 5.14 -0.19
CA VAL A 48 3.76 5.37 -0.13
C VAL A 48 3.37 6.49 -1.09
N VAL A 49 2.32 6.25 -1.89
CA VAL A 49 1.67 7.28 -2.71
C VAL A 49 0.23 7.43 -2.25
N LEU A 50 -0.15 8.65 -1.91
CA LEU A 50 -1.49 9.02 -1.47
C LEU A 50 -2.22 9.81 -2.55
N ASN A 51 -3.52 9.54 -2.72
CA ASN A 51 -4.42 10.35 -3.53
C ASN A 51 -5.20 11.39 -2.70
N ALA A 52 -5.17 11.25 -1.37
CA ALA A 52 -5.76 12.17 -0.41
C ALA A 52 -4.94 12.19 0.89
N VAL A 53 -4.88 13.33 1.55
CA VAL A 53 -4.24 13.49 2.86
C VAL A 53 -5.33 13.53 3.93
N PRO A 54 -5.40 12.52 4.83
CA PRO A 54 -6.41 12.50 5.88
C PRO A 54 -6.09 13.54 6.96
N ILE A 55 -7.11 14.28 7.42
CA ILE A 55 -7.00 15.23 8.54
C ILE A 55 -7.40 14.61 9.89
N ASP A 56 -8.02 13.42 9.85
CA ASP A 56 -8.53 12.67 10.99
C ASP A 56 -8.34 11.15 10.80
N GLY A 57 -8.66 10.39 11.84
CA GLY A 57 -8.49 8.94 11.87
C GLY A 57 -7.02 8.52 11.87
N ARG A 58 -6.76 7.30 11.38
CA ARG A 58 -5.40 6.72 11.32
C ARG A 58 -5.06 6.18 9.95
N LEU A 59 -3.80 6.32 9.55
CA LEU A 59 -3.26 5.70 8.34
C LEU A 59 -2.89 4.25 8.62
N VAL A 60 -3.37 3.32 7.79
CA VAL A 60 -3.08 1.90 7.89
C VAL A 60 -2.62 1.37 6.54
N ILE A 61 -1.45 0.73 6.52
CA ILE A 61 -0.89 0.09 5.33
C ILE A 61 -1.07 -1.42 5.49
N ARG A 62 -1.66 -2.10 4.49
CA ARG A 62 -1.85 -3.56 4.50
C ARG A 62 -1.40 -4.17 3.18
N LYS A 63 -0.92 -5.42 3.22
CA LYS A 63 -0.63 -6.17 1.99
C LYS A 63 -1.86 -6.19 1.08
N ALA A 64 -1.67 -5.86 -0.19
CA ALA A 64 -2.74 -5.85 -1.16
C ALA A 64 -3.28 -7.28 -1.30
N LYS A 65 -4.60 -7.46 -1.17
CA LYS A 65 -5.19 -8.77 -1.48
C LYS A 65 -5.00 -9.01 -2.97
N GLN A 66 -4.42 -10.15 -3.33
CA GLN A 66 -4.37 -10.56 -4.74
C GLN A 66 -5.82 -10.64 -5.24
N LYS A 67 -6.22 -9.69 -6.08
CA LYS A 67 -7.43 -9.88 -6.88
C LYS A 67 -7.07 -10.97 -7.87
N GLU A 68 -7.52 -12.20 -7.59
CA GLU A 68 -7.65 -13.20 -8.64
C GLU A 68 -8.39 -12.53 -9.79
N LYS A 69 -7.70 -12.39 -10.93
CA LYS A 69 -8.32 -11.86 -12.13
C LYS A 69 -9.40 -12.87 -12.53
N SER A 70 -10.67 -12.59 -12.22
CA SER A 70 -11.76 -13.22 -12.97
C SER A 70 -11.57 -12.84 -14.43
N LYS A 71 -11.32 -13.87 -15.23
CA LYS A 71 -11.14 -13.83 -16.67
C LYS A 71 -12.47 -13.64 -17.37
#